data_AF-A0A9N8EU62-F1
#
_entry.id   AF-A0A9N8EU62-F1
#
_cell.length_a   1.000
_cell.length_b   1.000
_cell.length_c   1.000
_cell.angle_alpha   90.00
_cell.angle_beta   90.00
_cell.angle_gamma   90.00
#
_symmetry.space_group_name_H-M   'P 1'
#
loop_
_entity.id
_entity.type
_entity.pdbx_description
1 polymer ?
#
loop_
_entity_poly.entity_id
_entity_poly.type
_entity_poly.pdbx_seq_one_letter_code
_entity_poly.pdbx_strand_id
1 'polypeptide(L)'
;MSSSSSRTNLVPFFLLNLEGGKTKVLFTVPSNLALTLIRHPVLCRGAAFDLKLDEGYDQQEPDHPGEPSSTTCFLFTIFESPHPEATAGAISERLASRVTDSCENPLSTVFGF
;
A
#
# COMPACT_ATOMS: atom_id res chain seq x y z
N MET A 1 22.42 21.59 13.41
CA MET A 1 22.23 20.72 12.23
C MET A 1 20.92 19.98 12.43
N SER A 2 19.84 20.50 11.85
CA SER A 2 18.51 19.90 11.99
C SER A 2 18.41 18.72 11.03
N SER A 3 18.68 17.51 11.53
CA SER A 3 18.34 16.28 10.81
C SER A 3 16.82 16.16 10.79
N SER A 4 16.19 16.81 9.82
CA SER A 4 14.81 16.54 9.45
C SER A 4 14.81 15.15 8.81
N SER A 5 14.80 14.11 9.64
CA SER A 5 14.49 12.74 9.24
C SER A 5 13.07 12.78 8.71
N SER A 6 12.92 13.10 7.43
CA SER A 6 11.71 12.88 6.67
C SER A 6 11.47 11.39 6.82
N ARG A 7 10.58 11.02 7.75
CA ARG A 7 10.11 9.65 7.88
C ARG A 7 9.47 9.38 6.53
N THR A 8 10.21 8.70 5.66
CA THR A 8 9.63 8.16 4.43
C THR A 8 8.55 7.23 4.93
N ASN A 9 7.30 7.69 4.88
CA ASN A 9 6.16 6.83 5.13
C ASN A 9 6.26 5.77 4.04
N LEU A 10 6.58 4.54 4.44
CA LEU A 10 6.67 3.40 3.55
C LEU A 10 5.57 2.44 3.98
N VAL A 11 4.84 1.93 3.00
CA VAL A 11 3.94 0.80 3.22
C VAL A 11 4.80 -0.44 3.41
N PRO A 12 4.62 -1.23 4.48
CA PRO A 12 5.34 -2.49 4.64
C PRO A 12 5.17 -3.39 3.43
N PHE A 13 6.25 -4.01 2.95
CA PHE A 13 6.23 -4.86 1.78
C PHE A 13 7.13 -6.08 1.88
N PHE A 14 6.77 -7.13 1.13
CA PHE A 14 7.49 -8.38 1.02
C PHE A 14 7.77 -8.69 -0.45
N LEU A 15 8.95 -9.23 -0.75
CA LEU A 15 9.35 -9.61 -2.10
C LEU A 15 9.45 -11.13 -2.23
N LEU A 16 8.88 -11.64 -3.32
CA LEU A 16 8.93 -13.04 -3.72
C LEU A 16 9.50 -13.08 -5.14
N ASN A 17 10.67 -13.69 -5.30
CA ASN A 17 11.24 -13.94 -6.62
C ASN A 17 10.53 -15.13 -7.24
N LEU A 18 9.97 -14.92 -8.44
CA LEU A 18 9.29 -15.93 -9.23
C LEU A 18 10.24 -16.45 -10.32
N GLU A 19 9.93 -17.62 -10.86
CA GLU A 19 10.67 -18.16 -12.01
C GLU A 19 10.55 -17.23 -13.23
N GLY A 20 11.62 -17.17 -14.04
CA GLY A 20 11.66 -16.34 -15.25
C GLY A 20 12.05 -14.87 -15.01
N GLY A 21 12.69 -14.53 -13.88
CA GLY A 21 13.19 -13.16 -13.63
C GLY A 21 12.12 -12.16 -13.18
N LYS A 22 10.92 -12.67 -12.85
CA LYS A 22 9.82 -11.89 -12.33
C LYS A 22 9.92 -11.79 -10.81
N THR A 23 9.48 -10.67 -10.26
CA THR A 23 9.35 -10.47 -8.83
C THR A 23 7.92 -10.10 -8.51
N LYS A 24 7.29 -10.82 -7.58
CA LYS A 24 6.03 -10.44 -6.95
C LYS A 24 6.36 -9.65 -5.69
N VAL A 25 5.78 -8.47 -5.54
CA VAL A 25 5.83 -7.71 -4.30
C VAL A 25 4.44 -7.71 -3.67
N LEU A 26 4.36 -7.91 -2.36
CA LEU A 26 3.13 -7.77 -1.58
C LEU A 26 3.27 -6.54 -0.67
N PHE A 27 2.23 -5.72 -0.60
CA PHE A 27 2.13 -4.52 0.21
C PHE A 27 1.01 -4.70 1.23
N THR A 28 1.27 -4.38 2.50
CA THR A 28 0.27 -4.44 3.56
C THR A 28 -0.42 -3.09 3.70
N VAL A 29 -1.71 -3.01 3.36
CA VAL A 29 -2.49 -1.78 3.40
C VAL A 29 -3.77 -1.94 4.23
N PRO A 30 -4.35 -0.84 4.74
CA PRO A 30 -5.70 -0.89 5.32
C PRO A 30 -6.74 -1.36 4.29
N SER A 31 -7.60 -2.31 4.66
CA SER A 31 -8.63 -2.90 3.78
C SER A 31 -9.60 -1.87 3.19
N ASN A 32 -9.98 -0.86 3.98
CA ASN A 32 -10.85 0.24 3.57
C ASN A 32 -10.27 1.07 2.41
N LEU A 33 -8.94 1.03 2.21
CA LEU A 33 -8.26 1.73 1.13
C LEU A 33 -7.89 0.80 -0.03
N ALA A 34 -7.93 -0.53 0.15
CA ALA A 34 -7.47 -1.50 -0.85
C ALA A 34 -8.18 -1.33 -2.19
N LEU A 35 -9.51 -1.20 -2.20
CA LEU A 35 -10.29 -1.03 -3.44
C LEU A 35 -9.94 0.28 -4.17
N THR A 36 -9.71 1.36 -3.43
CA THR A 36 -9.31 2.66 -3.98
C THR A 36 -7.91 2.59 -4.59
N LEU A 37 -6.99 1.91 -3.91
CA LEU A 37 -5.61 1.73 -4.38
C LEU A 37 -5.53 0.83 -5.62
N ILE A 38 -6.36 -0.20 -5.73
CA ILE A 38 -6.43 -1.09 -6.91
C ILE A 38 -6.97 -0.37 -8.14
N ARG A 39 -7.90 0.58 -7.97
CA ARG A 39 -8.52 1.32 -9.10
C ARG A 39 -7.55 2.17 -9.90
N HIS A 40 -6.42 2.58 -9.30
CA HIS A 40 -5.47 3.48 -9.94
C HIS A 40 -4.07 2.84 -9.96
N PRO A 41 -3.48 2.61 -11.15
CA PRO A 41 -2.13 2.05 -11.22
C PRO A 41 -1.12 2.95 -10.52
N VAL A 42 -0.11 2.35 -9.90
CA VAL A 42 1.00 3.11 -9.30
C VAL A 42 1.98 3.47 -10.40
N LEU A 43 2.18 4.77 -10.64
CA LEU A 43 3.15 5.25 -11.62
C LEU A 43 4.49 5.49 -10.94
N CYS A 44 5.52 4.79 -11.38
CA CYS A 44 6.88 4.92 -10.84
C CYS A 44 7.91 4.79 -11.96
N ARG A 45 8.82 5.78 -12.06
CA ARG A 45 9.94 5.79 -13.04
C ARG A 45 9.53 5.54 -14.49
N GLY A 46 8.36 6.04 -14.91
CA GLY A 46 7.84 5.89 -16.28
C GLY A 46 7.13 4.56 -16.55
N ALA A 47 7.01 3.68 -15.56
CA ALA A 47 6.22 2.46 -15.63
C ALA A 47 4.93 2.57 -14.81
N ALA A 48 3.91 1.85 -15.25
CA ALA A 48 2.64 1.69 -14.54
C ALA A 48 2.57 0.30 -13.93
N PHE A 49 2.26 0.24 -12.63
CA PHE A 49 2.15 -1.00 -11.87
C PHE A 49 0.70 -1.17 -11.41
N ASP A 50 0.01 -2.15 -11.98
CA ASP A 50 -1.32 -2.54 -11.56
C ASP A 50 -1.25 -3.34 -10.26
N LEU A 51 -2.03 -2.91 -9.28
CA LEU A 51 -2.17 -3.60 -8.00
C LEU A 51 -3.34 -4.56 -8.06
N LYS A 52 -3.18 -5.74 -7.47
CA LYS A 52 -4.22 -6.77 -7.33
C LYS A 52 -4.39 -7.13 -5.87
N LEU A 53 -5.60 -7.49 -5.45
CA LEU A 53 -5.83 -8.02 -4.11
C LEU A 53 -5.25 -9.43 -4.04
N ASP A 54 -4.48 -9.75 -3.00
CA ASP A 54 -4.05 -11.12 -2.74
C ASP A 54 -5.21 -11.89 -2.10
N GLU A 55 -5.91 -12.69 -2.91
CA GLU A 55 -7.09 -13.48 -2.48
C GLU A 55 -6.72 -14.65 -1.55
N GLY A 56 -5.42 -14.86 -1.27
CA GLY A 56 -4.92 -15.90 -0.38
C GLY A 56 -4.84 -15.50 1.10
N TYR A 57 -5.07 -14.23 1.43
CA TYR A 57 -5.32 -13.80 2.80
C TYR A 57 -6.81 -13.83 3.06
N ASP A 58 -7.28 -14.97 3.57
CA ASP A 58 -8.60 -15.11 4.17
C ASP A 58 -8.84 -13.89 5.06
N GLN A 59 -10.01 -13.25 4.91
CA GLN A 59 -10.48 -12.28 5.88
C GLN A 59 -10.56 -13.03 7.21
N GLN A 60 -9.50 -12.95 8.01
CA GLN A 60 -9.55 -13.46 9.37
C GLN A 60 -10.65 -12.64 10.04
N GLU A 61 -11.82 -13.28 10.19
CA GLU A 61 -12.95 -12.67 10.87
C GLU A 61 -12.44 -12.13 12.21
N PRO A 62 -12.86 -10.94 12.65
CA PRO A 62 -12.48 -10.45 13.95
C PRO A 62 -12.86 -11.52 14.99
N ASP A 63 -11.86 -12.02 15.72
CA ASP A 63 -12.02 -13.00 16.81
C ASP A 63 -12.99 -12.47 17.90
N HIS A 64 -13.25 -11.15 17.89
CA HIS A 64 -14.13 -10.47 18.83
C HIS A 64 -15.14 -9.52 18.15
N PRO A 65 -16.46 -9.72 18.35
CA PRO A 65 -17.48 -8.77 17.93
C PRO A 65 -17.44 -7.54 18.86
N GLY A 66 -16.64 -6.54 18.51
CA GLY A 66 -16.57 -5.28 19.27
C GLY A 66 -15.27 -4.50 19.12
N GLU A 67 -14.20 -5.09 18.62
CA GLU A 67 -13.01 -4.33 18.24
C GLU A 67 -13.16 -3.81 16.80
N PRO A 68 -12.79 -2.55 16.51
CA PRO A 68 -12.62 -2.09 15.14
C PRO A 68 -11.46 -2.89 14.57
N SER A 69 -11.78 -4.04 13.97
CA SER A 69 -10.81 -4.88 13.27
C SER A 69 -10.11 -3.97 12.29
N SER A 70 -8.85 -3.62 12.57
CA SER A 70 -7.98 -2.94 11.61
C SER A 70 -7.63 -4.00 10.57
N THR A 71 -8.61 -4.37 9.76
CA THR A 71 -8.48 -5.43 8.78
C THR A 71 -7.47 -4.94 7.77
N THR A 72 -6.26 -5.46 7.83
CA THR A 72 -5.21 -5.19 6.84
C THR A 72 -5.40 -6.15 5.67
N CYS A 73 -5.29 -5.65 4.46
CA CYS A 73 -5.27 -6.45 3.24
C CYS A 73 -3.90 -6.41 2.58
N PHE A 74 -3.63 -7.42 1.77
CA PHE A 74 -2.40 -7.49 0.98
C PHE A 74 -2.73 -7.15 -0.47
N LEU A 75 -2.04 -6.14 -1.00
CA LEU A 75 -2.04 -5.83 -2.43
C LEU A 75 -0.75 -6.34 -3.05
N PHE A 76 -0.79 -6.89 -4.25
CA PHE A 76 0.41 -7.34 -4.93
C PHE A 76 0.52 -6.79 -6.35
N THR A 77 1.75 -6.73 -6.84
CA THR A 77 2.03 -6.55 -8.26
C THR A 77 3.22 -7.41 -8.66
N ILE A 78 3.33 -7.72 -9.96
CA ILE A 78 4.38 -8.56 -10.52
C ILE A 78 5.09 -7.76 -11.60
N PHE A 79 6.42 -7.69 -11.52
CA PHE A 79 7.23 -6.95 -12.49
C PHE A 79 8.59 -7.61 -12.69
N GLU A 80 9.28 -7.23 -13.76
CA GLU A 80 10.67 -7.61 -14.03
C GLU A 80 11.55 -6.37 -13.83
N SER A 81 12.59 -6.47 -12.99
CA SER A 81 13.51 -5.36 -12.73
C SER A 81 14.90 -5.89 -12.39
N PRO A 82 15.98 -5.26 -12.86
CA PRO A 82 17.34 -5.59 -12.44
C PRO A 82 17.58 -5.26 -10.95
N HIS A 83 16.74 -4.41 -10.34
CA HIS A 83 16.82 -4.02 -8.94
C HIS A 83 15.43 -4.06 -8.28
N PRO A 84 14.93 -5.27 -7.93
CA PRO A 84 13.55 -5.43 -7.47
C PRO A 84 13.26 -4.71 -6.15
N GLU A 85 14.23 -4.68 -5.22
CA GLU A 85 14.10 -3.99 -3.93
C GLU A 85 13.94 -2.47 -4.10
N ALA A 86 14.74 -1.85 -4.97
CA ALA A 86 14.65 -0.42 -5.23
C ALA A 86 13.33 -0.05 -5.92
N THR A 87 12.85 -0.89 -6.84
CA THR A 87 11.54 -0.71 -7.48
C THR A 87 10.41 -0.84 -6.47
N ALA A 88 10.43 -1.88 -5.63
CA ALA A 88 9.44 -2.13 -4.60
C ALA A 88 9.38 -1.01 -3.55
N GLY A 89 10.54 -0.50 -3.11
CA GLY A 89 10.63 0.64 -2.21
C GLY A 89 10.00 1.90 -2.82
N ALA A 90 10.26 2.18 -4.10
CA ALA A 90 9.67 3.33 -4.78
C ALA A 90 8.15 3.19 -4.98
N ILE A 91 7.64 1.97 -5.23
CA ILE A 91 6.21 1.70 -5.28
C ILE A 91 5.59 1.88 -3.88
N SER A 92 6.24 1.37 -2.84
CA SER A 92 5.81 1.49 -1.44
C SER A 92 5.71 2.95 -0.99
N GLU A 93 6.69 3.79 -1.31
CA GLU A 93 6.67 5.23 -1.00
C GLU A 93 5.50 5.94 -1.69
N ARG A 94 5.24 5.60 -2.96
CA ARG A 94 4.12 6.16 -3.71
C ARG A 94 2.77 5.68 -3.19
N LEU A 95 2.70 4.42 -2.77
CA LEU A 95 1.53 3.84 -2.10
C LEU A 95 1.26 4.54 -0.77
N ALA A 96 2.29 4.76 0.03
CA ALA A 96 2.16 5.42 1.33
C ALA A 96 1.66 6.86 1.18
N SER A 97 2.11 7.57 0.15
CA SER A 97 1.60 8.90 -0.20
C SER A 97 0.09 8.85 -0.47
N ARG A 98 -0.39 7.86 -1.22
CA ARG A 98 -1.83 7.68 -1.50
C ARG A 98 -2.64 7.28 -0.26
N VAL A 99 -2.07 6.44 0.59
CA VAL A 99 -2.68 6.04 1.86
C VAL A 99 -2.83 7.23 2.80
N THR A 100 -1.81 8.09 2.87
CA THR A 100 -1.81 9.30 3.71
C THR A 100 -2.73 10.38 3.14
N ASP A 101 -2.75 10.57 1.82
CA ASP A 101 -3.64 11.53 1.14
C ASP A 101 -5.13 11.12 1.25
N SER A 102 -5.40 9.80 1.25
CA SER A 102 -6.74 9.27 1.56
C SER A 102 -7.10 9.38 3.05
N CYS A 103 -6.13 9.71 3.90
CA CYS A 103 -6.27 9.83 5.34
C CYS A 103 -6.05 11.27 5.76
N GLU A 104 -6.78 12.22 5.16
CA GLU A 104 -7.16 13.47 5.83
C GLU A 104 -8.26 14.16 5.01
N ASN A 105 -9.50 14.03 5.47
CA ASN A 105 -10.46 15.10 5.36
C ASN A 105 -10.85 15.51 6.79
N PRO A 106 -10.01 16.27 7.52
CA PRO A 106 -10.37 16.82 8.82
C PRO A 106 -11.16 18.12 8.62
N LEU A 107 -12.22 18.11 7.79
CA LEU A 107 -13.12 19.26 7.65
C LEU A 107 -14.56 18.82 7.43
N SER A 108 -15.30 18.68 8.52
CA SER A 108 -16.57 19.42 8.70
C SER A 108 -16.98 19.43 10.18
N THR A 109 -16.11 19.99 11.02
CA THR A 109 -16.49 20.54 12.35
C THR A 109 -16.37 22.07 12.29
N VAL A 110 -17.00 22.73 11.32
CA VAL A 110 -17.27 24.18 11.35
C VAL A 110 -18.54 24.50 10.55
N PHE A 111 -19.69 24.16 11.11
CA PHE A 111 -20.93 24.94 10.98
C PHE A 111 -21.50 24.92 12.42
N GLY A 112 -21.41 25.97 13.24
CA GLY A 112 -21.63 27.36 12.88
C GLY A 112 -23.14 27.61 12.73
N PHE A 113 -23.94 27.20 13.70
CA PHE A 113 -25.31 27.66 13.94
C PHE A 113 -25.46 28.00 15.42
#